data_AF-A0A6A6FD09-F1
#
_entry.id   AF-A0A6A6FD09-F1
#
_cell.length_a   1.000
_cell.length_b   1.000
_cell.length_c   1.000
_cell.angle_alpha   90.00
_cell.angle_beta   90.00
_cell.angle_gamma   90.00
#
_symmetry.space_group_name_H-M   'P 1'
#
loop_
_entity.id
_entity.type
_entity.pdbx_description
1 polymer ?
#
loop_
_entity_poly.entity_id
_entity_poly.type
_entity_poly.pdbx_seq_one_letter_code
_entity_poly.pdbx_strand_id
1 'polypeptide(L)'
;YQRIDASLQKLTESIAAYNPSVAAADELVAADEAVKQNLDDLVRHQQNHLRIQELRATSESLDETIKTTLRLLADARKDIASIPAVDTKAKERNQQFGIHELLTYAKFIAPTTVPPTYRKPLKDDAGRAPSKTPDPSSTAVAEGAGDTTAQISNGLSTPQAEDQNTTVTQNEGAVATTVGHKSMEEGELAWLNPKIDASAFQPWPNALVMSQGALADVQMMVERGEDPKLKLSKEEQAIEDLRRAREEEEAKARKEEEER
;
A
#
# COMPACT_ATOMS: atom_id res chain seq x y z
N TYR A 1 33.48 -21.57 39.26
CA TYR A 1 34.96 -21.60 39.22
C TYR A 1 35.55 -22.02 40.56
N GLN A 2 35.45 -21.25 41.64
CA GLN A 2 35.98 -21.64 42.97
C GLN A 2 35.56 -23.06 43.43
N ARG A 3 34.32 -23.47 43.15
CA ARG A 3 33.83 -24.82 43.48
C ARG A 3 34.45 -25.94 42.64
N ILE A 4 34.76 -25.67 41.36
CA ILE A 4 35.48 -26.61 40.49
C ILE A 4 36.94 -26.70 40.94
N ASP A 5 37.57 -25.56 41.22
CA ASP A 5 38.97 -25.54 41.66
C ASP A 5 39.15 -26.29 42.98
N ALA A 6 38.21 -26.12 43.92
CA ALA A 6 38.20 -26.84 45.19
C ALA A 6 37.97 -28.35 45.02
N SER A 7 37.05 -28.78 44.16
CA SER A 7 36.80 -30.21 43.91
C SER A 7 37.94 -30.88 43.13
N LEU A 8 38.54 -30.16 42.18
CA LEU A 8 39.74 -30.60 41.45
C LEU A 8 40.92 -30.74 42.40
N GLN A 9 41.17 -29.75 43.26
CA GLN A 9 42.23 -29.81 44.26
C GLN A 9 42.03 -31.01 45.20
N LYS A 10 40.82 -31.24 45.69
CA LYS A 10 40.46 -32.38 46.52
C LYS A 10 40.69 -33.73 45.82
N LEU A 11 40.37 -33.84 44.53
CA LEU A 11 40.65 -35.04 43.74
C LEU A 11 42.16 -35.26 43.58
N THR A 12 42.92 -34.20 43.28
CA THR A 12 44.38 -34.30 43.13
C THR A 12 45.09 -34.68 44.44
N GLU A 13 44.64 -34.15 45.58
CA GLU A 13 45.16 -34.52 46.90
C GLU A 13 44.84 -35.98 47.24
N SER A 14 43.63 -36.44 46.90
CA SER A 14 43.21 -37.84 47.06
C SER A 14 44.04 -38.81 46.21
N ILE A 15 44.37 -38.45 44.97
CA ILE A 15 45.25 -39.24 44.09
C ILE A 15 46.70 -39.22 44.60
N ALA A 16 47.20 -38.05 45.02
CA ALA A 16 48.55 -37.90 45.56
C ALA A 16 48.74 -38.68 46.88
N ALA A 17 47.68 -38.81 47.68
CA ALA A 17 47.64 -39.64 48.88
C ALA A 17 47.46 -41.15 48.59
N TYR A 18 47.50 -41.57 47.31
CA TYR A 18 47.29 -42.95 46.84
C TYR A 18 45.95 -43.57 47.29
N ASN A 19 44.94 -42.74 47.57
CA ASN A 19 43.60 -43.17 47.93
C ASN A 19 42.57 -42.48 47.04
N PRO A 20 42.38 -42.94 45.80
CA PRO A 20 41.46 -42.31 44.85
C PRO A 20 40.02 -42.40 45.36
N SER A 21 39.41 -41.25 45.64
CA SER A 21 38.04 -41.14 46.14
C SER A 21 37.06 -40.92 44.98
N VAL A 22 36.15 -41.87 44.77
CA VAL A 22 35.05 -41.75 43.79
C VAL A 22 34.15 -40.56 44.13
N ALA A 23 33.92 -40.29 45.42
CA ALA A 23 33.11 -39.17 45.87
C ALA A 23 33.70 -37.80 45.47
N ALA A 24 35.04 -37.67 45.41
CA ALA A 24 35.69 -36.44 44.93
C ALA A 24 35.54 -36.27 43.41
N ALA A 25 35.51 -37.37 42.65
CA ALA A 25 35.24 -37.34 41.21
C ALA A 25 33.79 -36.95 40.92
N ASP A 26 32.82 -37.52 41.64
CA ASP A 26 31.40 -37.17 41.50
C ASP A 26 31.14 -35.70 41.84
N GLU A 27 31.82 -35.16 42.86
CA GLU A 27 31.73 -33.75 43.23
C GLU A 27 32.30 -32.82 42.13
N LEU A 28 33.35 -33.25 41.43
CA LEU A 28 33.91 -32.52 40.29
C LEU A 28 32.93 -32.53 39.10
N VAL A 29 32.32 -33.68 38.79
CA VAL A 29 31.31 -33.80 37.73
C VAL A 29 30.12 -32.89 38.02
N ALA A 30 29.58 -32.92 39.24
CA ALA A 30 28.48 -32.05 39.65
C ALA A 30 28.85 -30.55 39.58
N ALA A 31 30.10 -30.20 39.92
CA ALA A 31 30.58 -28.82 39.83
C ALA A 31 30.73 -28.35 38.36
N ASP A 32 31.15 -29.23 37.46
CA ASP A 32 31.24 -28.97 36.01
C ASP A 32 29.84 -28.79 35.38
N GLU A 33 28.89 -29.69 35.68
CA GLU A 33 27.50 -29.57 35.24
C GLU A 33 26.86 -28.26 35.70
N ALA A 34 27.10 -27.85 36.95
CA ALA A 34 26.62 -26.58 37.46
C ALA A 34 27.22 -25.37 36.70
N VAL A 35 28.49 -25.44 36.27
CA VAL A 35 29.08 -24.36 35.46
C VAL A 35 28.49 -24.32 34.06
N LYS A 36 28.23 -25.48 33.44
CA LYS A 36 27.53 -25.54 32.14
C LYS A 36 26.16 -24.89 32.21
N GLN A 37 25.36 -25.24 33.23
CA GLN A 37 24.04 -24.63 33.44
C GLN A 37 24.12 -23.11 33.62
N ASN A 38 25.08 -22.62 34.43
CA ASN A 38 25.27 -21.18 34.61
C ASN A 38 25.70 -20.46 33.32
N LEU A 39 26.49 -21.13 32.46
CA LEU A 39 26.89 -20.58 31.17
C LEU A 39 25.68 -20.48 30.23
N ASP A 40 24.86 -21.52 30.17
CA ASP A 40 23.62 -21.51 29.38
C ASP A 40 22.68 -20.38 29.85
N ASP A 41 22.54 -20.20 31.16
CA ASP A 41 21.73 -19.11 31.73
C ASP A 41 22.32 -17.73 31.42
N LEU A 42 23.65 -17.58 31.43
CA LEU A 42 24.31 -16.35 31.02
C LEU A 42 24.04 -16.03 29.55
N VAL A 43 24.12 -17.02 28.66
CA VAL A 43 23.81 -16.86 27.24
C VAL A 43 22.35 -16.44 27.05
N ARG A 44 21.42 -17.08 27.75
CA ARG A 44 20.00 -16.69 27.74
C ARG A 44 19.82 -15.25 28.22
N HIS A 45 20.49 -14.85 29.30
CA HIS A 45 20.41 -13.49 29.81
C HIS A 45 20.97 -12.46 28.80
N GLN A 46 22.08 -12.77 28.14
CA GLN A 46 22.65 -11.90 27.10
C GLN A 46 21.69 -11.75 25.90
N GLN A 47 21.10 -12.85 25.43
CA GLN A 47 20.10 -12.81 24.36
C GLN A 47 18.86 -11.99 24.75
N ASN A 48 18.35 -12.18 25.97
CA ASN A 48 17.23 -11.39 26.49
C ASN A 48 17.58 -9.91 26.61
N HIS A 49 18.80 -9.59 27.04
CA HIS A 49 19.25 -8.21 27.14
C HIS A 49 19.33 -7.52 25.78
N LEU A 50 19.89 -8.19 24.75
CA LEU A 50 19.90 -7.69 23.38
C LEU A 50 18.47 -7.44 22.87
N ARG A 51 17.56 -8.40 23.10
CA ARG A 51 16.15 -8.24 22.75
C ARG A 51 15.49 -7.05 23.44
N ILE A 52 15.78 -6.81 24.72
CA ILE A 52 15.26 -5.64 25.45
C ILE A 52 15.82 -4.34 24.87
N GLN A 53 17.09 -4.32 24.48
CA GLN A 53 17.69 -3.14 23.82
C GLN A 53 17.02 -2.85 22.48
N GLU A 54 16.77 -3.87 21.67
CA GLU A 54 16.02 -3.74 20.41
C GLU A 54 14.61 -3.20 20.67
N LEU A 55 13.88 -3.78 21.63
CA LEU A 55 12.55 -3.32 21.99
C LEU A 55 12.55 -1.84 22.44
N ARG A 56 13.55 -1.42 23.22
CA ARG A 56 13.70 0.00 23.62
C ARG A 56 13.95 0.90 22.41
N ALA A 57 14.83 0.50 21.50
CA ALA A 57 15.09 1.26 20.27
C ALA A 57 13.83 1.38 19.39
N THR A 58 13.05 0.29 19.27
CA THR A 58 11.77 0.34 18.53
C THR A 58 10.76 1.26 19.21
N SER A 59 10.63 1.22 20.54
CA SER A 59 9.74 2.10 21.30
C SER A 59 10.13 3.57 21.13
N GLU A 60 11.42 3.88 21.21
CA GLU A 60 11.93 5.24 21.02
C GLU A 60 11.64 5.75 19.60
N SER A 61 11.83 4.90 18.58
CA SER A 61 11.48 5.26 17.19
C SER A 61 9.98 5.52 17.02
N LEU A 62 9.12 4.73 17.65
CA LEU A 62 7.66 4.93 17.60
C LEU A 62 7.29 6.24 18.31
N ASP A 63 7.88 6.54 19.46
CA ASP A 63 7.66 7.79 20.18
C ASP A 63 8.09 9.01 19.35
N GLU A 64 9.20 8.91 18.60
CA GLU A 64 9.62 9.94 17.66
C GLU A 64 8.59 10.13 16.55
N THR A 65 8.10 9.05 15.94
CA THR A 65 7.05 9.15 14.90
C THR A 65 5.78 9.80 15.44
N ILE A 66 5.33 9.46 16.65
CA ILE A 66 4.18 10.09 17.31
C ILE A 66 4.43 11.59 17.53
N LYS A 67 5.61 11.97 18.02
CA LYS A 67 5.97 13.39 18.19
C LYS A 67 5.96 14.13 16.85
N THR A 68 6.48 13.53 15.79
CA THR A 68 6.50 14.18 14.45
C THR A 68 5.10 14.34 13.87
N THR A 69 4.24 13.33 14.01
CA THR A 69 2.86 13.39 13.51
C THR A 69 2.01 14.39 14.29
N LEU A 70 2.19 14.47 15.61
CA LEU A 70 1.53 15.50 16.44
C LEU A 70 2.00 16.92 16.07
N ARG A 71 3.30 17.12 15.79
CA ARG A 71 3.81 18.40 15.29
C ARG A 71 3.19 18.74 13.94
N LEU A 72 3.20 17.80 12.99
CA LEU A 72 2.61 17.99 11.67
C LEU A 72 1.10 18.31 11.75
N LEU A 73 0.36 17.65 12.64
CA LEU A 73 -1.06 17.93 12.86
C LEU A 73 -1.26 19.32 13.48
N ALA A 74 -0.40 19.72 14.42
CA ALA A 74 -0.45 21.05 15.00
C ALA A 74 -0.15 22.15 13.96
N ASP A 75 0.85 21.92 13.09
CA ASP A 75 1.19 22.82 11.99
C ASP A 75 0.06 22.88 10.96
N ALA A 76 -0.49 21.74 10.53
CA ALA A 76 -1.65 21.71 9.63
C ALA A 76 -2.87 22.42 10.24
N ARG A 77 -3.11 22.27 11.54
CA ARG A 77 -4.17 23.00 12.25
C ARG A 77 -3.90 24.49 12.26
N LYS A 78 -2.65 24.92 12.48
CA LYS A 78 -2.23 26.32 12.43
C LYS A 78 -2.42 26.89 11.02
N ASP A 79 -2.08 26.12 9.99
CA ASP A 79 -2.24 26.50 8.59
C ASP A 79 -3.74 26.66 8.26
N ILE A 80 -4.58 25.69 8.62
CA ILE A 80 -6.05 25.79 8.43
C ILE A 80 -6.62 26.98 9.19
N ALA A 81 -6.18 27.23 10.43
CA ALA A 81 -6.61 28.38 11.20
C ALA A 81 -6.13 29.72 10.61
N SER A 82 -5.00 29.72 9.88
CA SER A 82 -4.48 30.89 9.19
C SER A 82 -5.24 31.23 7.91
N ILE A 83 -5.94 30.25 7.31
CA ILE A 83 -6.82 30.50 6.17
C ILE A 83 -7.96 31.38 6.69
N PRO A 84 -8.09 32.64 6.23
CA PRO A 84 -9.18 33.49 6.65
C PRO A 84 -10.48 32.80 6.22
N ALA A 85 -11.28 32.39 7.22
CA ALA A 85 -12.60 31.85 6.95
C ALA A 85 -13.35 32.85 6.06
N VAL A 86 -13.97 32.37 4.98
CA VAL A 86 -14.84 33.20 4.15
C VAL A 86 -15.90 33.78 5.07
N ASP A 87 -15.74 35.06 5.41
CA ASP A 87 -16.67 35.78 6.25
C ASP A 87 -18.02 35.77 5.53
N THR A 88 -18.94 34.94 5.99
CA THR A 88 -20.29 34.86 5.42
C THR A 88 -21.05 36.17 5.65
N LYS A 89 -20.62 37.02 6.60
CA LYS A 89 -21.09 38.40 6.75
C LYS A 89 -20.40 39.37 5.78
N ALA A 90 -19.25 39.00 5.22
CA ALA A 90 -18.72 39.68 4.04
C ALA A 90 -19.53 39.38 2.78
N LYS A 91 -20.48 38.44 2.77
CA LYS A 91 -21.52 38.35 1.72
C LYS A 91 -22.57 39.46 1.84
N GLU A 92 -22.66 40.09 3.01
CA GLU A 92 -23.48 41.30 3.23
C GLU A 92 -22.69 42.59 2.95
N ARG A 93 -21.35 42.56 3.08
CA ARG A 93 -20.46 43.72 2.81
C ARG A 93 -19.84 43.72 1.40
N ASN A 94 -19.58 42.56 0.81
CA ASN A 94 -19.23 42.41 -0.60
C ASN A 94 -20.53 42.26 -1.36
N GLN A 95 -20.82 43.31 -2.10
CA GLN A 95 -21.92 43.46 -3.04
C GLN A 95 -22.28 42.14 -3.71
N GLN A 96 -23.55 41.77 -3.63
CA GLN A 96 -24.15 40.76 -4.48
C GLN A 96 -24.05 41.30 -5.92
N PHE A 97 -22.96 41.01 -6.62
CA PHE A 97 -22.81 41.45 -8.00
C PHE A 97 -23.89 40.77 -8.84
N GLY A 98 -24.70 41.57 -9.52
CA GLY A 98 -25.68 41.06 -10.45
C GLY A 98 -24.97 40.33 -11.60
N ILE A 99 -25.52 39.21 -12.04
CA ILE A 99 -24.99 38.45 -13.19
C ILE A 99 -24.79 39.38 -14.40
N HIS A 100 -25.72 40.31 -14.61
CA HIS A 100 -25.66 41.25 -15.73
C HIS A 100 -24.53 42.27 -15.60
N GLU A 101 -24.22 42.74 -14.39
CA GLU A 101 -23.11 43.65 -14.12
C GLU A 101 -21.78 42.94 -14.33
N LEU A 102 -21.66 41.69 -13.84
CA LEU A 102 -20.49 40.85 -14.04
C LEU A 102 -20.24 40.56 -15.52
N LEU A 103 -21.28 40.23 -16.28
CA LEU A 103 -21.18 39.99 -17.73
C LEU A 103 -20.82 41.26 -18.52
N THR A 104 -21.32 42.42 -18.10
CA THR A 104 -20.98 43.70 -18.73
C THR A 104 -19.53 44.06 -18.45
N TYR A 105 -19.07 43.88 -17.22
CA TYR A 105 -17.69 44.11 -16.83
C TYR A 105 -16.75 43.12 -17.52
N ALA A 106 -17.14 41.85 -17.59
CA ALA A 106 -16.42 40.81 -18.33
C ALA A 106 -16.27 41.17 -19.82
N LYS A 107 -17.31 41.70 -20.46
CA LYS A 107 -17.23 42.19 -21.85
C LYS A 107 -16.21 43.32 -22.00
N PHE A 108 -16.08 44.19 -21.01
CA PHE A 108 -15.15 45.32 -21.03
C PHE A 108 -13.68 44.89 -20.87
N ILE A 109 -13.40 43.91 -20.00
CA ILE A 109 -12.03 43.43 -19.75
C ILE A 109 -11.58 42.34 -20.74
N ALA A 110 -12.52 41.58 -21.33
CA ALA A 110 -12.27 40.52 -22.30
C ALA A 110 -11.26 40.90 -23.42
N PRO A 111 -11.29 42.08 -24.06
CA PRO A 111 -10.31 42.42 -25.09
C PRO A 111 -8.87 42.53 -24.56
N THR A 112 -8.69 42.84 -23.28
CA THR A 112 -7.37 43.07 -22.66
C THR A 112 -6.88 41.91 -21.80
N THR A 113 -7.76 40.99 -21.42
CA THR A 113 -7.44 39.81 -20.59
C THR A 113 -7.27 38.54 -21.41
N VAL A 114 -7.54 38.60 -22.71
CA VAL A 114 -7.29 37.48 -23.63
C VAL A 114 -5.79 37.44 -23.96
N PRO A 115 -5.09 36.35 -23.61
CA PRO A 115 -3.67 36.21 -23.93
C PRO A 115 -3.48 36.19 -25.46
N PRO A 116 -2.35 36.70 -25.98
CA PRO A 116 -2.09 36.84 -27.41
C PRO A 116 -2.08 35.51 -28.19
N THR A 117 -2.12 34.37 -27.50
CA THR A 117 -2.24 33.03 -28.10
C THR A 117 -3.67 32.62 -28.44
N TYR A 118 -4.68 33.40 -28.03
CA TYR A 118 -6.09 33.06 -28.26
C TYR A 118 -6.52 33.35 -29.70
N ARG A 119 -6.62 32.32 -30.52
CA ARG A 119 -7.25 32.37 -31.85
C ARG A 119 -8.77 32.29 -31.67
N LYS A 120 -9.49 33.39 -31.90
CA LYS A 120 -10.96 33.34 -32.02
C LYS A 120 -11.32 32.38 -33.16
N PRO A 121 -12.18 31.37 -32.95
CA PRO A 121 -12.72 30.60 -34.06
C PRO A 121 -13.49 31.55 -34.97
N LEU A 122 -13.16 31.47 -36.27
CA LEU A 122 -13.79 32.28 -37.32
C LEU A 122 -15.30 32.03 -37.25
N LYS A 123 -16.10 33.09 -37.14
CA LYS A 123 -17.55 32.96 -37.32
C LYS A 123 -17.77 32.49 -38.76
N ASP A 124 -18.34 31.31 -38.91
CA ASP A 124 -18.88 30.81 -40.18
C ASP A 124 -20.00 31.74 -40.64
N ASP A 125 -19.65 32.76 -41.40
CA ASP A 125 -20.57 33.46 -42.29
C ASP A 125 -20.69 32.61 -43.57
N ALA A 126 -21.33 31.44 -43.43
CA ALA A 126 -21.59 30.51 -44.53
C ALA A 126 -22.88 30.89 -45.26
N GLY A 127 -22.88 32.10 -45.82
CA GLY A 127 -23.73 32.43 -46.96
C GLY A 127 -22.98 32.13 -48.26
N ARG A 128 -23.50 31.17 -49.03
CA ARG A 128 -23.29 31.01 -50.49
C ARG A 128 -22.06 30.21 -50.95
N ALA A 129 -22.34 28.99 -51.41
CA ALA A 129 -21.49 28.22 -52.33
C ALA A 129 -21.13 29.05 -53.59
N PRO A 130 -19.97 28.78 -54.22
CA PRO A 130 -19.99 27.80 -55.30
C PRO A 130 -18.80 26.83 -55.33
N SER A 131 -19.08 25.69 -55.94
CA SER A 131 -18.17 24.59 -56.26
C SER A 131 -17.07 24.96 -57.25
N LYS A 132 -15.88 24.35 -57.05
CA LYS A 132 -15.11 23.57 -58.05
C LYS A 132 -13.65 23.37 -57.59
N THR A 133 -13.26 22.11 -57.39
CA THR A 133 -11.90 21.58 -57.66
C THR A 133 -11.85 21.09 -59.13
N PRO A 134 -10.69 20.74 -59.76
CA PRO A 134 -9.36 20.39 -59.19
C PRO A 134 -8.08 20.95 -59.91
N ASP A 135 -6.94 20.96 -59.17
CA ASP A 135 -5.47 20.73 -59.46
C ASP A 135 -4.83 20.93 -60.87
N PRO A 136 -3.46 20.90 -61.08
CA PRO A 136 -2.27 20.83 -60.18
C PRO A 136 -1.08 21.80 -60.54
N SER A 137 0.03 21.73 -59.78
CA SER A 137 1.44 22.09 -60.13
C SER A 137 1.89 23.57 -60.08
N SER A 138 2.72 23.95 -59.09
CA SER A 138 4.20 23.99 -59.20
C SER A 138 4.87 24.85 -58.10
N THR A 139 5.98 24.33 -57.54
CA THR A 139 7.21 24.97 -57.01
C THR A 139 7.20 26.44 -56.54
N ALA A 140 7.92 26.90 -55.51
CA ALA A 140 8.90 26.37 -54.56
C ALA A 140 9.21 27.54 -53.60
N VAL A 141 9.52 27.31 -52.32
CA VAL A 141 10.48 28.16 -51.58
C VAL A 141 11.16 27.32 -50.50
N ALA A 142 12.48 27.17 -50.65
CA ALA A 142 13.40 26.60 -49.68
C ALA A 142 13.91 27.69 -48.72
N GLU A 143 14.63 27.22 -47.70
CA GLU A 143 15.51 27.96 -46.76
C GLU A 143 14.87 28.45 -45.46
N GLY A 144 14.95 27.56 -44.48
CA GLY A 144 15.08 27.92 -43.07
C GLY A 144 16.55 27.87 -42.61
N ALA A 145 16.77 28.47 -41.43
CA ALA A 145 17.84 28.28 -40.43
C ALA A 145 18.20 29.65 -39.84
N GLY A 146 18.27 29.94 -38.53
CA GLY A 146 18.01 29.25 -37.26
C GLY A 146 17.95 30.39 -36.21
N ASP A 147 17.00 30.45 -35.29
CA ASP A 147 16.85 29.71 -34.04
C ASP A 147 18.11 29.60 -33.16
N THR A 148 18.07 30.33 -32.04
CA THR A 148 18.77 29.96 -30.80
C THR A 148 17.85 30.25 -29.61
N THR A 149 17.48 29.16 -28.92
CA THR A 149 17.32 29.03 -27.47
C THR A 149 15.92 29.25 -26.87
N ALA A 150 15.19 28.12 -26.84
CA ALA A 150 14.60 27.46 -25.68
C ALA A 150 13.87 28.29 -24.60
N GLN A 151 12.55 28.08 -24.50
CA GLN A 151 11.88 27.98 -23.20
C GLN A 151 10.70 26.97 -23.25
N ILE A 152 10.98 25.81 -22.66
CA ILE A 152 10.09 24.86 -21.99
C ILE A 152 8.76 25.45 -21.48
N SER A 153 7.63 24.85 -21.89
CA SER A 153 6.35 24.97 -21.18
C SER A 153 5.60 23.64 -21.23
N ASN A 154 5.48 23.02 -20.04
CA ASN A 154 4.61 21.90 -19.72
C ASN A 154 3.14 22.35 -19.76
N GLY A 155 2.29 21.60 -20.47
CA GLY A 155 0.84 21.87 -20.48
C GLY A 155 0.03 20.81 -21.22
N LEU A 156 -0.30 19.76 -20.46
CA LEU A 156 -1.29 18.69 -20.67
C LEU A 156 -2.31 18.89 -21.81
N SER A 157 -2.32 17.97 -22.78
CA SER A 157 -3.33 17.84 -23.83
C SER A 157 -4.59 17.14 -23.31
N THR A 158 -5.76 17.76 -23.45
CA THR A 158 -7.07 17.11 -23.34
C THR A 158 -7.59 16.79 -24.75
N PRO A 159 -8.02 15.54 -25.06
CA PRO A 159 -8.63 15.24 -26.34
C PRO A 159 -10.07 15.75 -26.42
N GLN A 160 -10.44 16.10 -27.65
CA GLN A 160 -11.67 16.72 -28.14
C GLN A 160 -12.87 15.76 -28.04
N ALA A 161 -14.03 16.26 -27.60
CA ALA A 161 -15.30 15.53 -27.61
C ALA A 161 -15.96 15.66 -29.00
N GLU A 162 -16.27 14.53 -29.63
CA GLU A 162 -17.10 14.45 -30.83
C GLU A 162 -18.59 14.27 -30.45
N ASP A 163 -19.43 15.09 -31.09
CA ASP A 163 -20.89 15.00 -31.09
C ASP A 163 -21.37 13.69 -31.71
N GLN A 164 -22.22 12.94 -30.99
CA GLN A 164 -23.23 12.09 -31.65
C GLN A 164 -24.61 12.22 -30.99
N ASN A 165 -25.47 12.89 -31.73
CA ASN A 165 -26.91 13.00 -31.60
C ASN A 165 -27.56 11.61 -31.58
N THR A 166 -28.33 11.27 -30.54
CA THR A 166 -29.43 10.30 -30.66
C THR A 166 -30.59 10.61 -29.73
N THR A 167 -31.75 10.60 -30.35
CA THR A 167 -33.11 10.86 -29.88
C THR A 167 -33.53 10.15 -28.60
N VAL A 168 -34.18 10.90 -27.73
CA VAL A 168 -34.92 10.46 -26.54
C VAL A 168 -36.20 9.74 -26.97
N THR A 169 -36.35 8.49 -26.53
CA THR A 169 -37.66 7.83 -26.45
C THR A 169 -37.81 7.26 -25.03
N GLN A 170 -38.83 7.74 -24.33
CA GLN A 170 -39.26 7.24 -23.03
C GLN A 170 -39.73 5.78 -23.15
N ASN A 171 -39.26 4.90 -22.27
CA ASN A 171 -40.02 3.73 -21.83
C ASN A 171 -39.57 3.28 -20.43
N GLU A 172 -40.56 3.03 -19.59
CA GLU A 172 -40.44 2.62 -18.20
C GLU A 172 -39.87 1.19 -18.09
N GLY A 173 -39.01 0.96 -17.08
CA GLY A 173 -38.71 -0.38 -16.58
C GLY A 173 -37.63 -1.17 -17.31
N ALA A 174 -36.41 -0.65 -17.41
CA ALA A 174 -35.20 -1.48 -17.61
C ALA A 174 -33.96 -0.75 -17.09
N VAL A 175 -33.17 -1.40 -16.23
CA VAL A 175 -31.90 -0.90 -15.73
C VAL A 175 -30.97 -0.69 -16.92
N ALA A 176 -30.71 0.57 -17.26
CA ALA A 176 -29.77 0.96 -18.30
C ALA A 176 -28.38 0.41 -17.93
N THR A 177 -27.96 -0.67 -18.60
CA THR A 177 -26.58 -1.12 -18.53
C THR A 177 -25.77 -0.15 -19.39
N THR A 178 -25.27 0.90 -18.76
CA THR A 178 -24.32 1.84 -19.36
C THR A 178 -23.12 1.07 -19.89
N VAL A 179 -22.70 1.38 -21.11
CA VAL A 179 -21.68 0.66 -21.92
C VAL A 179 -20.33 0.45 -21.17
N GLY A 180 -20.06 1.21 -20.11
CA GLY A 180 -18.87 1.05 -19.25
C GLY A 180 -18.91 -0.06 -18.20
N HIS A 181 -20.08 -0.65 -17.87
CA HIS A 181 -20.15 -1.68 -16.82
C HIS A 181 -19.66 -3.08 -17.27
N LYS A 182 -19.48 -3.31 -18.57
CA LYS A 182 -19.01 -4.60 -19.10
C LYS A 182 -17.49 -4.76 -19.10
N SER A 183 -16.74 -3.67 -18.92
CA SER A 183 -15.27 -3.66 -18.95
C SER A 183 -14.63 -3.51 -17.57
N MET A 184 -15.42 -3.44 -16.50
CA MET A 184 -14.92 -3.27 -15.14
C MET A 184 -14.90 -4.60 -14.39
N GLU A 185 -13.91 -4.77 -13.52
CA GLU A 185 -13.78 -5.96 -12.67
C GLU A 185 -14.92 -5.96 -11.62
N GLU A 186 -15.37 -7.14 -11.18
CA GLU A 186 -16.49 -7.29 -10.24
C GLU A 186 -16.29 -6.48 -8.94
N GLY A 187 -15.04 -6.35 -8.50
CA GLY A 187 -14.66 -5.51 -7.38
C GLY A 187 -14.88 -4.01 -7.61
N GLU A 188 -14.74 -3.52 -8.85
CA GLU A 188 -14.94 -2.12 -9.21
C GLU A 188 -16.43 -1.78 -9.41
N LEU A 189 -17.22 -2.75 -9.89
CA LEU A 189 -18.68 -2.61 -9.96
C LEU A 189 -19.31 -2.46 -8.57
N ALA A 190 -18.71 -3.06 -7.54
CA ALA A 190 -19.19 -2.90 -6.17
C ALA A 190 -19.19 -1.42 -5.75
N TRP A 191 -18.14 -0.67 -6.04
CA TRP A 191 -18.03 0.76 -5.69
C TRP A 191 -19.07 1.66 -6.36
N LEU A 192 -19.62 1.22 -7.50
CA LEU A 192 -20.63 1.97 -8.26
C LEU A 192 -22.07 1.57 -7.90
N ASN A 193 -22.26 0.59 -7.02
CA ASN A 193 -23.59 0.14 -6.64
C ASN A 193 -24.23 1.15 -5.65
N PRO A 194 -25.28 1.89 -6.06
CA PRO A 194 -25.91 2.92 -5.22
C PRO A 194 -26.69 2.33 -4.03
N LYS A 195 -26.75 1.00 -3.90
CA LYS A 195 -27.32 0.27 -2.77
C LYS A 195 -26.28 -0.18 -1.75
N ILE A 196 -24.99 0.11 -1.96
CA ILE A 196 -24.01 -0.06 -0.89
C ILE A 196 -24.23 1.07 0.11
N ASP A 197 -24.90 0.72 1.20
CA ASP A 197 -25.20 1.63 2.29
C ASP A 197 -23.92 2.37 2.74
N ALA A 198 -24.05 3.66 3.03
CA ALA A 198 -23.00 4.52 3.60
C ALA A 198 -22.44 4.03 4.96
N SER A 199 -22.96 2.91 5.49
CA SER A 199 -22.43 2.16 6.63
C SER A 199 -21.24 1.24 6.28
N ALA A 200 -20.98 1.00 4.99
CA ALA A 200 -19.90 0.13 4.53
C ALA A 200 -18.50 0.78 4.65
N PHE A 201 -18.43 2.12 4.68
CA PHE A 201 -17.17 2.81 4.96
C PHE A 201 -17.01 2.99 6.47
N GLN A 202 -16.37 2.01 7.11
CA GLN A 202 -15.83 2.16 8.46
C GLN A 202 -14.34 2.49 8.35
N PRO A 203 -13.87 3.58 8.99
CA PRO A 203 -12.46 4.00 8.90
C PRO A 203 -11.48 3.03 9.59
N TRP A 204 -11.99 2.01 10.25
CA TRP A 204 -11.23 0.94 10.88
C TRP A 204 -11.82 -0.41 10.46
N PRO A 205 -11.01 -1.46 10.29
CA PRO A 205 -11.52 -2.79 9.97
C PRO A 205 -12.53 -3.24 11.04
N ASN A 206 -13.65 -3.82 10.62
CA ASN A 206 -14.60 -4.45 11.55
C ASN A 206 -14.01 -5.79 12.05
N ALA A 207 -14.41 -6.27 13.22
CA ALA A 207 -14.04 -7.58 13.76
C ALA A 207 -14.28 -8.73 12.76
N LEU A 208 -15.30 -8.63 11.91
CA LEU A 208 -15.54 -9.59 10.82
C LEU A 208 -14.44 -9.55 9.75
N VAL A 209 -13.91 -8.36 9.43
CA VAL A 209 -12.79 -8.18 8.48
C VAL A 209 -11.49 -8.62 9.13
N MET A 210 -11.31 -8.35 10.44
CA MET A 210 -10.13 -8.82 11.18
C MET A 210 -10.12 -10.34 11.36
N SER A 211 -11.28 -10.97 11.48
CA SER A 211 -11.41 -12.43 11.56
C SER A 211 -11.32 -13.13 10.20
N GLN A 212 -11.31 -12.36 9.11
CA GLN A 212 -11.14 -12.87 7.75
C GLN A 212 -9.72 -12.57 7.26
N GLY A 213 -8.94 -13.63 7.05
CA GLY A 213 -7.61 -13.53 6.43
C GLY A 213 -6.52 -14.27 7.18
N ALA A 214 -5.31 -14.20 6.62
CA ALA A 214 -4.16 -14.96 7.11
C ALA A 214 -3.79 -14.64 8.57
N LEU A 215 -4.00 -13.40 9.02
CA LEU A 215 -3.69 -12.99 10.39
C LEU A 215 -4.61 -13.67 11.42
N ALA A 216 -5.91 -13.79 11.10
CA ALA A 216 -6.87 -14.50 11.95
C ALA A 216 -6.52 -15.98 12.06
N ASP A 217 -6.08 -16.59 10.95
CA ASP A 217 -5.67 -17.99 10.91
C ASP A 217 -4.41 -18.24 11.75
N VAL A 218 -3.42 -17.34 11.67
CA VAL A 218 -2.24 -17.36 12.55
C VAL A 218 -2.65 -17.25 14.02
N GLN A 219 -3.60 -16.38 14.36
CA GLN A 219 -4.08 -16.25 15.72
C GLN A 219 -4.80 -17.52 16.20
N MET A 220 -5.61 -18.16 15.36
CA MET A 220 -6.20 -19.46 15.70
C MET A 220 -5.13 -20.56 15.89
N MET A 221 -4.05 -20.56 15.10
CA MET A 221 -2.94 -21.51 15.28
C MET A 221 -2.27 -21.30 16.64
N VAL A 222 -2.01 -20.04 17.00
CA VAL A 222 -1.46 -19.68 18.31
C VAL A 222 -2.40 -20.08 19.46
N GLU A 223 -3.71 -19.85 19.32
CA GLU A 223 -4.72 -20.25 20.32
C GLU A 223 -4.84 -21.78 20.47
N ARG A 224 -4.56 -22.54 19.40
CA ARG A 224 -4.48 -24.01 19.43
C ARG A 224 -3.13 -24.53 19.95
N GLY A 225 -2.18 -23.64 20.27
CA GLY A 225 -0.84 -24.01 20.70
C GLY A 225 0.05 -24.57 19.60
N GLU A 226 -0.30 -24.32 18.33
CA GLU A 226 0.51 -24.69 17.17
C GLU A 226 1.40 -23.51 16.76
N ASP A 227 2.71 -23.75 16.61
CA ASP A 227 3.66 -22.70 16.22
C ASP A 227 3.44 -22.27 14.76
N PRO A 228 3.14 -20.99 14.50
CA PRO A 228 2.81 -20.48 13.15
C PRO A 228 4.01 -20.45 12.20
N LYS A 229 5.21 -20.71 12.70
CA LYS A 229 6.44 -20.79 11.91
C LYS A 229 6.73 -22.19 11.37
N LEU A 230 6.02 -23.21 11.88
CA LEU A 230 6.32 -24.61 11.57
C LEU A 230 5.42 -25.19 10.47
N LYS A 231 4.27 -24.56 10.18
CA LYS A 231 3.41 -24.99 9.07
C LYS A 231 3.82 -24.29 7.78
N LEU A 232 4.06 -25.12 6.75
CA LEU A 232 4.24 -24.71 5.36
C LEU A 232 3.16 -23.70 4.98
N SER A 233 3.53 -22.72 4.16
CA SER A 233 2.55 -21.78 3.61
C SER A 233 1.42 -22.56 2.92
N LYS A 234 0.22 -21.97 2.86
CA LYS A 234 -0.95 -22.60 2.19
C LYS A 234 -0.64 -23.06 0.75
N GLU A 235 0.32 -22.38 0.12
CA GLU A 235 0.83 -22.69 -1.22
C GLU A 235 1.78 -23.89 -1.22
N GLU A 236 2.72 -23.98 -0.28
CA GLU A 236 3.59 -25.15 -0.12
C GLU A 236 2.83 -26.38 0.38
N GLN A 237 1.80 -26.20 1.21
CA GLN A 237 0.94 -27.30 1.66
C GLN A 237 0.12 -27.87 0.49
N ALA A 238 -0.35 -27.01 -0.43
CA ALA A 238 -1.00 -27.45 -1.66
C ALA A 238 -0.04 -28.18 -2.62
N ILE A 239 1.24 -27.76 -2.68
CA ILE A 239 2.28 -28.45 -3.45
C ILE A 239 2.57 -29.83 -2.85
N GLU A 240 2.64 -29.93 -1.52
CA GLU A 240 2.92 -31.19 -0.82
C GLU A 240 1.72 -32.16 -0.89
N ASP A 241 0.49 -31.66 -0.83
CA ASP A 241 -0.72 -32.46 -1.03
C ASP A 241 -0.84 -32.95 -2.49
N LEU A 242 -0.43 -32.15 -3.48
CA LEU A 242 -0.30 -32.59 -4.88
C LEU A 242 0.79 -33.66 -5.05
N ARG A 243 1.92 -33.53 -4.35
CA ARG A 243 3.00 -34.51 -4.37
C ARG A 243 2.54 -35.84 -3.76
N ARG A 244 1.83 -35.80 -2.63
CA ARG A 244 1.26 -36.97 -1.96
C ARG A 244 0.20 -37.66 -2.81
N ALA A 245 -0.68 -36.91 -3.48
CA ALA A 245 -1.69 -37.47 -4.36
C ALA A 245 -1.08 -38.21 -5.57
N ARG A 246 0.02 -37.68 -6.12
CA ARG A 246 0.75 -38.32 -7.22
C ARG A 246 1.46 -39.61 -6.79
N GLU A 247 2.08 -39.60 -5.61
CA GLU A 247 2.72 -40.79 -5.04
C GLU A 247 1.69 -41.89 -4.72
N GLU A 248 0.49 -41.53 -4.28
CA GLU A 248 -0.61 -42.47 -4.06
C GLU A 248 -1.15 -43.06 -5.37
N GLU A 249 -1.22 -42.28 -6.44
CA GLU A 249 -1.64 -42.76 -7.76
C GLU A 249 -0.61 -43.73 -8.36
N GLU A 250 0.68 -43.41 -8.26
CA GLU A 250 1.77 -44.30 -8.69
C GLU A 250 1.83 -45.59 -7.85
N ALA A 251 1.61 -45.50 -6.53
CA ALA A 251 1.54 -46.65 -5.65
C ALA A 251 0.34 -47.56 -5.95
N LYS A 252 -0.77 -46.98 -6.42
CA LYS A 252 -1.97 -47.72 -6.82
C LYS A 252 -1.78 -48.41 -8.17
N ALA A 253 -1.16 -47.74 -9.14
CA ALA A 253 -0.80 -48.31 -10.43
C ALA A 253 0.17 -49.50 -10.29
N ARG A 254 1.16 -49.41 -9.40
CA ARG A 254 2.11 -50.50 -9.16
C ARG A 254 1.46 -51.74 -8.56
N LYS A 255 0.44 -51.56 -7.70
CA LYS A 255 -0.34 -52.66 -7.14
C LYS A 255 -1.23 -53.33 -8.19
N GLU A 256 -1.80 -52.56 -9.12
CA GLU A 256 -2.63 -53.08 -10.20
C GLU A 256 -1.81 -53.84 -11.26
N GLU A 257 -0.53 -53.47 -11.46
CA GLU A 257 0.41 -54.21 -12.31
C GLU A 257 0.91 -55.51 -11.64
N GLU A 258 1.10 -55.52 -10.32
CA GLU A 258 1.44 -56.74 -9.55
C GLU A 258 0.26 -57.74 -9.45
N GLU A 259 -0.99 -57.30 -9.65
CA GLU A 259 -2.19 -58.13 -9.57
C GLU A 259 -2.64 -58.70 -10.95
N ARG A 260 -1.91 -58.37 -12.03
CA ARG A 260 -2.22 -58.78 -13.41
C ARG A 260 -1.29 -59.88 -13.94
#